data_AF-I1SRG6-F1
#
_entry.id   AF-I1SRG6-F1
#
_cell.length_a   1.000
_cell.length_b   1.000
_cell.length_c   1.000
_cell.angle_alpha   90.00
_cell.angle_beta   90.00
_cell.angle_gamma   90.00
#
_symmetry.space_group_name_H-M   'P 1'
#
loop_
_entity.id
_entity.type
_entity.pdbx_description
1 polymer ?
#
loop_
_entity_poly.entity_id
_entity_poly.type
_entity_poly.pdbx_seq_one_letter_code
_entity_poly.pdbx_strand_id
1 'polypeptide(L)'
;YCVTLMAGPAVCLLQSQPVSGRPGMHSTVCKWNHLSGNGVRKVEFTLLGLEPGVHTLSFTLKTTDGIRDILEKTLRVVPEGVRREVNSGGSLDPQGLYGSTRLKVVLKNQMPPNMVPNSAVQRMLAINGELPGDVVTVLTKPDGIQTLIDLPLGVAIAKLDSLFLLTQVY
;
A
#
# COMPACT_ATOMS: atom_id res chain seq x y z
N TYR A 1 -10.17 33.49 7.86
CA TYR A 1 -9.54 32.39 7.11
C TYR A 1 -10.61 31.37 6.69
N CYS A 2 -10.37 30.59 5.65
CA CYS A 2 -11.17 29.39 5.35
C CYS A 2 -10.23 28.27 4.92
N VAL A 3 -10.65 27.03 5.13
CA VAL A 3 -9.91 25.85 4.69
C VAL A 3 -10.83 25.04 3.79
N THR A 4 -10.30 24.58 2.66
CA THR A 4 -11.03 23.71 1.72
C THR A 4 -10.26 22.42 1.53
N LEU A 5 -10.97 21.30 1.51
CA LEU A 5 -10.45 19.99 1.15
C LEU A 5 -10.87 19.68 -0.29
N MET A 6 -9.90 19.29 -1.12
CA MET A 6 -10.10 18.80 -2.47
C MET A 6 -9.64 17.35 -2.58
N ALA A 7 -10.45 16.51 -3.21
CA ALA A 7 -10.18 15.09 -3.42
C ALA A 7 -10.69 14.59 -4.78
N GLY A 8 -10.09 13.51 -5.27
CA GLY A 8 -10.46 12.87 -6.53
C GLY A 8 -11.71 11.99 -6.46
N PRO A 9 -12.11 11.37 -7.58
CA PRO A 9 -13.38 10.65 -7.70
C PRO A 9 -13.49 9.40 -6.81
N ALA A 10 -12.36 8.83 -6.38
CA ALA A 10 -12.30 7.70 -5.46
C ALA A 10 -12.64 8.06 -3.99
N VAL A 11 -12.88 9.33 -3.69
CA VAL A 11 -13.21 9.83 -2.35
C VAL A 11 -14.50 10.66 -2.41
N CYS A 12 -15.51 10.24 -1.65
CA CYS A 12 -16.73 11.01 -1.48
C CYS A 12 -16.53 12.05 -0.36
N LEU A 13 -16.72 13.33 -0.71
CA LEU A 13 -16.65 14.45 0.24
C LEU A 13 -18.06 14.95 0.59
N LEU A 14 -18.37 15.00 1.89
CA LEU A 14 -19.65 15.53 2.37
C LEU A 14 -19.76 17.04 2.08
N GLN A 15 -20.90 17.50 1.56
CA GLN A 15 -21.14 18.91 1.21
C GLN A 15 -20.08 19.50 0.25
N SER A 16 -19.69 18.73 -0.75
CA SER A 16 -18.72 19.16 -1.77
C SER A 16 -19.38 19.61 -3.07
N GLN A 17 -18.61 20.34 -3.87
CA GLN A 17 -18.98 20.79 -5.20
C GLN A 17 -17.90 20.38 -6.22
N PRO A 18 -18.27 20.10 -7.48
CA PRO A 18 -17.31 19.76 -8.52
C PRO A 18 -16.38 20.96 -8.79
N VAL A 19 -15.11 20.68 -9.05
CA VAL A 19 -14.11 21.69 -9.39
C VAL A 19 -14.15 21.97 -10.90
N SER A 20 -14.41 23.22 -11.28
CA SER A 20 -14.43 23.65 -12.68
C SER A 20 -13.09 23.32 -13.37
N GLY A 21 -13.16 22.68 -14.55
CA GLY A 21 -11.98 22.30 -15.34
C GLY A 21 -11.24 21.07 -14.85
N ARG A 22 -11.70 20.38 -13.80
CA ARG A 22 -11.12 19.11 -13.30
C ARG A 22 -12.21 18.05 -13.11
N PRO A 23 -12.51 17.24 -14.14
CA PRO A 23 -13.55 16.22 -14.08
C PRO A 23 -13.34 15.25 -12.91
N GLY A 24 -14.40 14.95 -12.17
CA GLY A 24 -14.37 14.03 -11.03
C GLY A 24 -13.68 14.56 -9.77
N MET A 25 -13.07 15.75 -9.82
CA MET A 25 -12.47 16.38 -8.64
C MET A 25 -13.54 17.17 -7.89
N HIS A 26 -13.64 16.94 -6.59
CA HIS A 26 -14.58 17.62 -5.71
C HIS A 26 -13.84 18.46 -4.68
N SER A 27 -14.43 19.59 -4.28
CA SER A 27 -13.90 20.46 -3.23
C SER A 27 -15.00 20.90 -2.28
N THR A 28 -14.69 20.99 -0.98
CA THR A 28 -15.63 21.50 0.03
C THR A 28 -15.81 23.01 -0.09
N VAL A 29 -16.99 23.52 0.27
CA VAL A 29 -17.26 24.97 0.28
C VAL A 29 -16.35 25.70 1.28
N CYS A 30 -15.78 26.82 0.86
CA CYS A 30 -15.00 27.72 1.72
C CYS A 30 -15.94 28.48 2.67
N LYS A 31 -15.99 28.08 3.95
CA LYS A 31 -16.68 28.81 5.02
C LYS A 31 -15.68 29.70 5.77
N TRP A 32 -15.87 31.01 5.70
CA TRP A 32 -15.00 31.98 6.37
C TRP A 32 -15.19 31.95 7.88
N ASN A 33 -14.07 31.85 8.59
CA ASN A 33 -13.99 31.84 10.04
C ASN A 33 -12.99 32.89 10.53
N HIS A 34 -13.23 33.43 11.72
CA HIS A 34 -12.29 34.31 12.40
C HIS A 34 -11.32 33.49 13.27
N LEU A 35 -10.05 33.87 13.28
CA LEU A 35 -9.03 33.34 14.18
C LEU A 35 -8.43 34.51 14.95
N SER A 36 -8.49 34.47 16.28
CA SER A 36 -7.84 35.47 17.11
C SER A 36 -6.31 35.41 16.97
N GLY A 37 -5.62 36.53 17.21
CA GLY A 37 -4.16 36.55 17.25
C GLY A 37 -3.62 35.50 18.23
N ASN A 38 -2.58 34.77 17.81
CA ASN A 38 -1.97 33.64 18.54
C ASN A 38 -2.97 32.52 18.91
N GLY A 39 -4.14 32.46 18.28
CA GLY A 39 -5.13 31.42 18.49
C GLY A 39 -4.90 30.18 17.62
N VAL A 40 -5.41 29.04 18.07
CA VAL A 40 -5.48 27.79 17.31
C VAL A 40 -6.94 27.37 17.21
N ARG A 41 -7.35 26.85 16.06
CA ARG A 41 -8.72 26.36 15.85
C ARG A 41 -8.71 25.04 15.09
N LYS A 42 -9.55 24.10 15.55
CA LYS A 42 -9.78 22.81 14.90
C LYS A 42 -10.59 23.00 13.62
N VAL A 43 -10.21 22.26 12.57
CA VAL A 43 -10.97 22.14 11.32
C VAL A 43 -11.20 20.66 11.09
N GLU A 44 -12.43 20.31 10.71
CA GLU A 44 -12.85 18.93 10.50
C GLU A 44 -13.49 18.80 9.12
N PHE A 45 -13.26 17.65 8.49
CA PHE A 45 -13.87 17.26 7.22
C PHE A 45 -14.39 15.83 7.34
N THR A 46 -15.57 15.58 6.77
CA THR A 46 -16.17 14.24 6.72
C THR A 46 -16.07 13.72 5.29
N LEU A 47 -15.45 12.56 5.13
CA LEU A 47 -15.19 11.93 3.84
C LEU A 47 -15.32 10.42 3.93
N LEU A 48 -15.53 9.76 2.78
CA LEU A 48 -15.61 8.31 2.63
C LEU A 48 -14.76 7.85 1.45
N GLY A 49 -13.86 6.89 1.67
CA GLY A 49 -13.10 6.25 0.59
C GLY A 49 -13.97 5.23 -0.15
N LEU A 50 -14.03 5.33 -1.48
CA LEU A 50 -14.86 4.46 -2.33
C LEU A 50 -14.06 3.33 -2.97
N GLU A 51 -12.82 3.61 -3.35
CA GLU A 51 -11.95 2.64 -4.02
C GLU A 51 -10.73 2.32 -3.14
N PRO A 52 -10.33 1.04 -3.02
CA PRO A 52 -9.07 0.69 -2.37
C PRO A 52 -7.87 1.30 -3.09
N GLY A 53 -6.91 1.83 -2.34
CA GLY A 53 -5.74 2.48 -2.91
C GLY A 53 -5.16 3.57 -2.03
N VAL A 54 -4.20 4.31 -2.59
CA VAL A 54 -3.62 5.50 -1.97
C VAL A 54 -4.11 6.71 -2.74
N HIS A 55 -4.87 7.58 -2.06
CA HIS A 55 -5.52 8.73 -2.67
C HIS A 55 -4.96 10.03 -2.10
N THR A 56 -4.66 11.00 -2.95
CA THR A 56 -4.16 12.31 -2.52
C THR A 56 -5.30 13.23 -2.12
N LEU A 57 -5.18 13.84 -0.95
CA LEU A 57 -6.04 14.86 -0.39
C LEU A 57 -5.28 16.20 -0.35
N SER A 58 -5.89 17.26 -0.86
CA SER A 58 -5.28 18.60 -0.87
C SER A 58 -6.09 19.56 0.00
N PHE A 59 -5.45 20.11 1.04
CA PHE A 59 -6.03 21.07 1.97
C PHE A 59 -5.49 22.46 1.63
N THR A 60 -6.35 23.38 1.21
CA THR A 60 -5.97 24.76 0.92
C THR A 60 -6.43 25.69 2.04
N LEU A 61 -5.50 26.41 2.64
CA LEU A 61 -5.77 27.50 3.58
C LEU A 61 -5.82 28.83 2.83
N LYS A 62 -6.94 29.54 2.95
CA LYS A 62 -7.12 30.90 2.41
C LYS A 62 -7.32 31.91 3.53
N THR A 63 -6.71 33.08 3.36
CA THR A 63 -6.95 34.28 4.16
C THR A 63 -7.50 35.39 3.27
N THR A 64 -7.83 36.55 3.84
CA THR A 64 -8.28 37.73 3.08
C THR A 64 -7.30 38.12 1.98
N ASP A 65 -6.01 37.87 2.20
CA ASP A 65 -4.93 38.22 1.28
C ASP A 65 -4.68 37.15 0.21
N GLY A 66 -5.57 36.16 0.10
CA GLY A 66 -5.49 35.07 -0.85
C GLY A 66 -5.09 33.72 -0.24
N ILE A 67 -4.53 32.83 -1.07
CA ILE A 67 -4.07 31.51 -0.65
C ILE A 67 -2.80 31.67 0.19
N ARG A 68 -2.80 31.11 1.40
CA ARG A 68 -1.64 31.13 2.29
C ARG A 68 -0.85 29.83 2.27
N ASP A 69 -1.55 28.70 2.19
CA ASP A 69 -0.90 27.39 2.27
C ASP A 69 -1.70 26.31 1.53
N ILE A 70 -1.00 25.31 1.03
CA ILE A 70 -1.55 24.11 0.39
C ILE A 70 -0.82 22.90 0.97
N LEU A 71 -1.56 22.08 1.73
CA LEU A 71 -1.06 20.86 2.33
C LEU A 71 -1.58 19.65 1.57
N GLU A 72 -0.68 18.81 1.06
CA GLU A 72 -1.02 17.52 0.47
C GLU A 72 -0.80 16.39 1.47
N LYS A 73 -1.80 15.51 1.59
CA LYS A 73 -1.75 14.29 2.40
C LYS A 73 -2.28 13.11 1.61
N THR A 74 -1.89 11.91 2.01
CA THR A 74 -2.37 10.67 1.40
C THR A 74 -3.32 9.94 2.34
N LEU A 75 -4.42 9.43 1.77
CA LEU A 75 -5.39 8.57 2.42
C LEU A 75 -5.22 7.15 1.87
N ARG A 76 -4.88 6.20 2.75
CA ARG A 76 -4.80 4.78 2.39
C ARG A 76 -6.13 4.10 2.68
N VAL A 77 -6.84 3.73 1.63
CA VAL A 77 -8.08 2.93 1.69
C VAL A 77 -7.71 1.47 1.46
N VAL A 78 -8.11 0.60 2.37
CA VAL A 78 -7.84 -0.84 2.31
C VAL A 78 -9.13 -1.60 1.99
N PRO A 79 -9.06 -2.72 1.24
CA PRO A 79 -10.21 -3.60 1.07
C PRO A 79 -10.65 -4.19 2.40
N GLU A 80 -11.91 -4.58 2.47
CA GLU A 80 -12.46 -5.31 3.60
C GLU A 80 -11.91 -6.75 3.69
N GLY A 81 -12.23 -7.44 4.78
CA GLY A 81 -11.90 -8.85 4.97
C GLY A 81 -10.48 -9.11 5.48
N VAL A 82 -10.00 -10.34 5.27
CA VAL A 82 -8.71 -10.81 5.77
C VAL A 82 -7.78 -11.07 4.59
N ARG A 83 -6.61 -10.43 4.60
CA ARG A 83 -5.55 -10.69 3.62
C ARG A 83 -5.06 -12.14 3.79
N ARG A 84 -5.15 -12.92 2.72
CA ARG A 84 -4.60 -14.28 2.63
C ARG A 84 -3.61 -14.35 1.49
N GLU A 85 -2.49 -15.01 1.75
CA GLU A 85 -1.43 -15.22 0.78
C GLU A 85 -1.32 -16.71 0.48
N VAL A 86 -1.25 -17.05 -0.80
CA VAL A 86 -1.12 -18.43 -1.26
C VAL A 86 0.15 -18.51 -2.11
N ASN A 87 1.10 -19.30 -1.64
CA ASN A 87 2.35 -19.51 -2.35
C ASN A 87 2.17 -20.65 -3.35
N SER A 88 2.61 -20.43 -4.59
CA SER A 88 2.64 -21.44 -5.65
C SER A 88 3.96 -21.30 -6.38
N GLY A 89 4.66 -22.42 -6.57
CA GLY A 89 6.00 -22.41 -7.13
C GLY A 89 6.37 -23.75 -7.76
N GLY A 90 7.56 -23.79 -8.34
CA GLY A 90 8.15 -25.00 -8.91
C GLY A 90 9.65 -24.81 -9.12
N SER A 91 10.37 -25.92 -9.28
CA SER A 91 11.81 -25.90 -9.57
C SER A 91 12.07 -26.11 -11.05
N LEU A 92 13.02 -25.34 -11.59
CA LEU A 92 13.59 -25.54 -12.91
C LEU A 92 14.89 -26.33 -12.76
N ASP A 93 14.97 -27.47 -13.43
CA ASP A 93 16.18 -28.30 -13.48
C ASP A 93 16.45 -28.67 -14.93
N PRO A 94 17.15 -27.81 -15.68
CA PRO A 94 17.40 -28.03 -17.11
C PRO A 94 18.25 -29.28 -17.39
N GLN A 95 19.09 -29.69 -16.43
CA GLN A 95 20.01 -30.81 -16.59
C GLN A 95 19.49 -32.11 -15.95
N GLY A 96 18.41 -32.04 -15.17
CA GLY A 96 17.84 -33.21 -14.49
C GLY A 96 18.71 -33.76 -13.36
N LEU A 97 19.62 -32.94 -12.81
CA LEU A 97 20.54 -33.33 -11.74
C LEU A 97 19.81 -33.82 -10.49
N TYR A 98 18.61 -33.32 -10.24
CA TYR A 98 17.78 -33.64 -9.08
C TYR A 98 16.62 -34.58 -9.41
N GLY A 99 16.73 -35.32 -10.52
CA GLY A 99 15.89 -36.49 -10.82
C GLY A 99 15.11 -36.41 -12.13
N SER A 100 14.69 -35.22 -12.58
CA SER A 100 13.97 -35.10 -13.86
C SER A 100 14.20 -33.74 -14.49
N THR A 101 14.43 -33.71 -15.81
CA THR A 101 14.54 -32.47 -16.57
C THR A 101 13.25 -31.66 -16.52
N ARG A 102 13.31 -30.44 -15.96
CA ARG A 102 12.19 -29.51 -15.84
C ARG A 102 12.57 -28.15 -16.42
N LEU A 103 12.11 -27.89 -17.64
CA LEU A 103 12.37 -26.63 -18.37
C LEU A 103 11.24 -25.60 -18.23
N LYS A 104 10.09 -26.00 -17.69
CA LYS A 104 8.89 -25.15 -17.63
C LYS A 104 8.13 -25.38 -16.34
N VAL A 105 7.74 -24.29 -15.69
CA VAL A 105 6.79 -24.26 -14.58
C VAL A 105 5.57 -23.45 -15.00
N VAL A 106 4.37 -24.00 -14.80
CA VAL A 106 3.11 -23.31 -15.10
C VAL A 106 2.39 -22.99 -13.81
N LEU A 107 2.29 -21.70 -13.50
CA LEU A 107 1.53 -21.21 -12.35
C LEU A 107 0.10 -20.89 -12.81
N LYS A 108 -0.87 -21.67 -12.31
CA LYS A 108 -2.28 -21.50 -12.69
C LYS A 108 -2.85 -20.25 -12.01
N ASN A 109 -3.57 -19.45 -12.78
CA ASN A 109 -4.32 -18.34 -12.23
C ASN A 109 -5.71 -18.82 -11.77
N GLN A 110 -5.87 -19.02 -10.46
CA GLN A 110 -7.15 -19.38 -9.86
C GLN A 110 -7.66 -18.24 -9.00
N MET A 111 -8.92 -17.86 -9.19
CA MET A 111 -9.57 -16.87 -8.33
C MET A 111 -9.85 -17.52 -6.97
N PRO A 112 -9.40 -16.91 -5.85
CA PRO A 112 -9.69 -17.45 -4.53
C PRO A 112 -11.22 -17.51 -4.29
N PRO A 113 -11.72 -18.56 -3.63
CA PRO A 113 -13.10 -18.56 -3.18
C PRO A 113 -13.33 -17.44 -2.15
N ASN A 114 -14.52 -16.84 -2.15
CA ASN A 114 -14.91 -15.76 -1.23
C ASN A 114 -14.04 -14.49 -1.33
N MET A 115 -13.57 -14.16 -2.53
CA MET A 115 -12.85 -12.91 -2.78
C MET A 115 -13.78 -11.70 -2.58
N VAL A 116 -13.25 -10.65 -1.92
CA VAL A 116 -13.99 -9.41 -1.68
C VAL A 116 -14.32 -8.75 -3.03
N PRO A 117 -15.58 -8.35 -3.27
CA PRO A 117 -15.96 -7.66 -4.50
C PRO A 117 -15.13 -6.39 -4.73
N ASN A 118 -14.83 -6.07 -6.00
CA ASN A 118 -14.03 -4.90 -6.39
C ASN A 118 -12.63 -4.81 -5.74
N SER A 119 -12.12 -5.91 -5.19
CA SER A 119 -10.72 -6.02 -4.77
C SER A 119 -9.85 -6.58 -5.91
N ALA A 120 -8.56 -6.26 -5.91
CA ALA A 120 -7.61 -6.83 -6.86
C ALA A 120 -6.78 -7.94 -6.21
N VAL A 121 -6.63 -9.08 -6.89
CA VAL A 121 -5.66 -10.11 -6.46
C VAL A 121 -4.26 -9.65 -6.83
N GLN A 122 -3.48 -9.28 -5.82
CA GLN A 122 -2.05 -8.98 -5.99
C GLN A 122 -1.28 -10.28 -6.16
N ARG A 123 -0.40 -10.32 -7.16
CA ARG A 123 0.46 -11.47 -7.45
C ARG A 123 1.90 -10.99 -7.58
N MET A 124 2.80 -11.70 -6.94
CA MET A 124 4.24 -11.47 -7.01
C MET A 124 4.91 -12.74 -7.51
N LEU A 125 5.82 -12.60 -8.47
CA LEU A 125 6.65 -13.69 -8.98
C LEU A 125 8.10 -13.43 -8.60
N ALA A 126 8.70 -14.40 -7.89
CA ALA A 126 10.11 -14.41 -7.58
C ALA A 126 10.76 -15.62 -8.28
N ILE A 127 11.92 -15.41 -8.90
CA ILE A 127 12.73 -16.44 -9.52
C ILE A 127 14.13 -16.32 -8.94
N ASN A 128 14.60 -17.41 -8.32
CA ASN A 128 15.93 -17.48 -7.73
C ASN A 128 16.78 -18.52 -8.46
N GLY A 129 18.08 -18.27 -8.56
CA GLY A 129 19.02 -19.16 -9.26
C GLY A 129 19.55 -20.33 -8.43
N GLU A 130 19.39 -20.28 -7.11
CA GLU A 130 19.99 -21.25 -6.17
C GLU A 130 18.96 -21.74 -5.15
N LEU A 131 19.20 -22.93 -4.60
CA LEU A 131 18.42 -23.53 -3.51
C LEU A 131 19.19 -23.31 -2.19
N PRO A 132 19.53 -22.03 -1.86
CA PRO A 132 18.66 -21.27 -0.98
C PRO A 132 18.58 -19.76 -1.35
N GLY A 133 18.30 -19.44 -2.61
CA GLY A 133 18.38 -18.08 -3.14
C GLY A 133 17.44 -17.06 -2.48
N ASP A 134 16.29 -17.49 -1.93
CA ASP A 134 15.42 -16.61 -1.14
C ASP A 134 16.11 -16.09 0.13
N VAL A 135 16.96 -16.90 0.75
CA VAL A 135 17.74 -16.49 1.94
C VAL A 135 18.91 -15.62 1.55
N VAL A 136 19.64 -16.01 0.50
CA VAL A 136 20.78 -15.23 0.00
C VAL A 136 20.32 -13.82 -0.39
N THR A 137 19.17 -13.67 -1.06
CA THR A 137 18.65 -12.36 -1.44
C THR A 137 18.22 -11.49 -0.27
N VAL A 138 17.71 -12.07 0.82
CA VAL A 138 17.38 -11.35 2.05
C VAL A 138 18.64 -10.88 2.79
N LEU A 139 19.70 -11.69 2.81
CA LEU A 139 20.97 -11.36 3.47
C LEU A 139 21.83 -10.38 2.66
N THR A 140 21.80 -10.46 1.33
CA THR A 140 22.65 -9.66 0.45
C THR A 140 22.06 -8.29 0.09
N LYS A 141 20.75 -8.09 0.30
CA LYS A 141 20.09 -6.80 0.06
C LYS A 141 19.90 -6.05 1.39
N PRO A 142 20.33 -4.78 1.49
CA PRO A 142 20.14 -3.98 2.71
C PRO A 142 18.66 -3.83 3.08
N ASP A 143 17.77 -3.74 2.08
CA ASP A 143 16.33 -3.70 2.28
C ASP A 143 15.78 -5.01 2.86
N GLY A 144 16.39 -6.16 2.52
CA GLY A 144 16.00 -7.47 3.04
C GLY A 144 16.23 -7.59 4.55
N ILE A 145 17.36 -7.10 5.03
CA ILE A 145 17.67 -7.07 6.47
C ILE A 145 16.74 -6.10 7.21
N GLN A 146 16.46 -4.92 6.64
CA GLN A 146 15.49 -3.99 7.21
C GLN A 146 14.10 -4.63 7.36
N THR A 147 13.65 -5.40 6.35
CA THR A 147 12.38 -6.11 6.47
C THR A 147 12.35 -7.19 7.54
N LEU A 148 13.48 -7.69 8.04
CA LEU A 148 13.54 -8.60 9.19
C LEU A 148 13.47 -7.84 10.52
N ILE A 149 14.10 -6.67 10.59
CA ILE A 149 14.14 -5.80 11.78
C ILE A 149 12.76 -5.19 12.06
N ASP A 150 12.04 -4.81 11.00
CA ASP A 150 10.71 -4.21 11.10
C ASP A 150 9.59 -5.22 11.45
N LEU A 151 9.92 -6.52 11.55
CA LEU A 151 8.94 -7.53 11.92
C LEU A 151 8.62 -7.51 13.43
N PRO A 152 7.37 -7.82 13.81
CA PRO A 152 7.05 -8.10 15.20
C PRO A 152 7.94 -9.21 15.74
N LEU A 153 8.41 -9.06 16.99
CA LEU A 153 9.44 -9.93 17.59
C LEU A 153 9.21 -11.43 17.39
N GLY A 154 7.97 -11.92 17.54
CA GLY A 154 7.64 -13.34 17.35
C GLY A 154 7.79 -13.83 15.90
N VAL A 155 7.52 -12.98 14.90
CA VAL A 155 7.69 -13.30 13.48
C VAL A 155 9.16 -13.19 13.08
N ALA A 156 9.87 -12.22 13.65
CA ALA A 156 11.31 -12.05 13.45
C ALA A 156 12.08 -13.29 13.91
N ILE A 157 11.79 -13.80 15.12
CA ILE A 157 12.42 -15.02 15.67
C ILE A 157 12.15 -16.23 14.77
N ALA A 158 10.90 -16.46 14.34
CA ALA A 158 10.57 -17.58 13.47
C ALA A 158 11.29 -17.54 12.11
N LYS A 159 11.52 -16.34 11.55
CA LYS A 159 12.32 -16.18 10.33
C LYS A 159 13.82 -16.36 10.58
N LEU A 160 14.34 -15.88 11.71
CA LEU A 160 15.73 -16.08 12.12
C LEU A 160 16.06 -17.56 12.33
N ASP A 161 15.17 -18.33 12.96
CA ASP A 161 15.35 -19.77 13.13
C ASP A 161 15.41 -20.50 11.77
N SER A 162 14.57 -20.08 10.80
CA SER A 162 14.62 -20.62 9.44
C SER A 162 15.92 -20.25 8.70
N LEU A 163 16.46 -19.04 8.93
CA LEU A 163 17.75 -18.63 8.37
C LEU A 163 18.89 -19.45 8.98
N PHE A 164 18.86 -19.65 10.31
CA PHE A 164 19.87 -20.38 11.05
C PHE A 164 19.95 -21.85 10.62
N LEU A 165 18.81 -22.52 10.43
CA LEU A 165 18.75 -23.89 9.92
C LEU A 165 19.38 -24.05 8.52
N LEU A 166 19.31 -23.01 7.68
CA LEU A 166 19.90 -23.04 6.34
C LEU A 166 21.41 -22.78 6.34
N THR A 167 21.91 -22.02 7.33
CA THR A 167 23.37 -21.85 7.53
C THR A 167 24.05 -23.08 8.14
N GLN A 168 23.31 -24.01 8.74
CA GLN A 168 23.87 -25.26 9.31
C GLN A 168 23.94 -26.42 8.31
N VAL A 169 23.28 -26.30 7.16
CA VAL A 169 23.23 -27.33 6.11
C VAL A 169 24.29 -27.07 5.01
N TYR A 170 24.98 -25.92 5.07
CA TYR A 170 26.16 -25.58 4.29
C TYR A 170 27.39 -25.45 5.20
#